data_AF-A0A8S0S288-F1
#
_entry.id   AF-A0A8S0S288-F1
#
_cell.length_a   1.000
_cell.length_b   1.000
_cell.length_c   1.000
_cell.angle_alpha   90.00
_cell.angle_beta   90.00
_cell.angle_gamma   90.00
#
_symmetry.space_group_name_H-M   'P 1'
#
loop_
_entity.id
_entity.type
_entity.pdbx_description
1 polymer ?
#
loop_
_entity_poly.entity_id
_entity_poly.type
_entity_poly.pdbx_seq_one_letter_code
_entity_poly.pdbx_strand_id
1 'polypeptide(L)'
;MTRKKVKLAFITNDSARKATFRKRKKGLMKKLSELSTLCGIDICAIIYSSYESQPEVWPDNRGIHRVLAQFKGMPEMEQSKKMVNQESFIRQRIAKASEQLKKQHKENREKQITPVMYQCLTGVGL
;
A
#
# COMPACT_ATOMS: atom_id res chain seq x y z
N MET A 1 -24.91 -5.12 0.29
CA MET A 1 -23.79 -5.90 -0.28
C MET A 1 -22.55 -5.72 0.58
N THR A 2 -22.04 -6.80 1.19
CA THR A 2 -20.83 -6.77 2.02
C THR A 2 -19.60 -6.40 1.17
N ARG A 3 -18.88 -5.36 1.58
CA ARG A 3 -17.71 -4.87 0.86
C ARG A 3 -16.59 -5.92 0.90
N LYS A 4 -16.34 -6.60 -0.21
CA LYS A 4 -15.19 -7.52 -0.31
C LYS A 4 -13.88 -6.75 -0.09
N LYS A 5 -12.97 -7.35 0.68
CA LYS A 5 -11.63 -6.83 0.89
C LYS A 5 -10.90 -6.73 -0.44
N VAL A 6 -10.39 -5.54 -0.78
CA VAL A 6 -9.71 -5.30 -2.05
C VAL A 6 -8.27 -5.83 -1.99
N LYS A 7 -7.84 -6.56 -3.01
CA LYS A 7 -6.44 -6.94 -3.20
C LYS A 7 -5.63 -5.71 -3.63
N LEU A 8 -4.53 -5.41 -2.95
CA LEU A 8 -3.62 -4.31 -3.32
C LEU A 8 -2.63 -4.78 -4.40
N ALA A 9 -3.16 -5.03 -5.59
CA ALA A 9 -2.41 -5.41 -6.79
C ALA A 9 -2.88 -4.54 -7.97
N PHE A 10 -2.14 -4.59 -9.07
CA PHE A 10 -2.54 -3.92 -10.31
C PHE A 10 -3.90 -4.43 -10.78
N ILE A 11 -4.83 -3.51 -11.08
CA ILE A 11 -6.16 -3.86 -11.59
C ILE A 11 -6.04 -4.04 -13.10
N THR A 12 -6.18 -5.26 -13.60
CA THR A 12 -5.99 -5.58 -15.03
C THR A 12 -7.08 -4.99 -15.91
N ASN A 13 -8.35 -5.08 -15.49
CA ASN A 13 -9.49 -4.51 -16.19
C ASN A 13 -9.39 -2.97 -16.22
N ASP A 14 -9.28 -2.39 -17.42
CA ASP A 14 -9.03 -0.95 -17.58
C ASP A 14 -10.18 -0.08 -17.08
N SER A 15 -11.43 -0.41 -17.43
CA SER A 15 -12.60 0.36 -16.97
C SER A 15 -12.71 0.37 -15.44
N ALA A 16 -12.49 -0.78 -14.80
CA ALA A 16 -12.46 -0.89 -13.34
C ALA A 16 -11.27 -0.14 -12.72
N ARG A 17 -10.10 -0.19 -13.37
CA ARG A 17 -8.90 0.54 -12.96
C ARG A 17 -9.12 2.05 -13.03
N LYS A 18 -9.66 2.57 -14.14
CA LYS A 18 -10.00 3.99 -14.34
C LYS A 18 -11.02 4.48 -13.33
N ALA A 19 -12.12 3.74 -13.11
CA ALA A 19 -13.13 4.10 -12.12
C ALA A 19 -12.56 4.09 -10.69
N THR A 20 -11.71 3.12 -10.36
CA THR A 20 -11.03 3.04 -9.06
C THR A 20 -10.03 4.18 -8.87
N PHE A 21 -9.25 4.49 -9.90
CA PHE A 21 -8.30 5.61 -9.90
C PHE A 21 -9.02 6.92 -9.60
N ARG A 22 -10.10 7.24 -10.32
CA ARG A 22 -10.88 8.47 -10.10
C ARG A 22 -11.41 8.58 -8.66
N LYS A 23 -12.00 7.50 -8.13
CA LYS A 23 -12.52 7.48 -6.76
C LYS A 23 -11.42 7.63 -5.71
N ARG A 24 -10.31 6.90 -5.86
CA ARG A 24 -9.17 6.95 -4.92
C ARG A 24 -8.43 8.27 -4.99
N LYS A 25 -8.21 8.83 -6.18
CA LYS A 25 -7.60 10.15 -6.38
C LYS A 25 -8.38 11.23 -5.63
N LYS A 26 -9.71 11.29 -5.83
CA LYS A 26 -10.58 12.22 -5.11
C LYS A 26 -10.50 12.04 -3.60
N GLY A 27 -10.52 10.79 -3.13
CA GLY A 27 -10.37 10.48 -1.71
C GLY A 27 -9.03 10.90 -1.13
N LEU A 28 -7.93 10.70 -1.87
CA LEU A 28 -6.59 11.11 -1.48
C LEU A 28 -6.51 12.63 -1.37
N MET A 29 -6.96 13.39 -2.38
CA MET A 29 -6.94 14.86 -2.32
C MET A 29 -7.75 15.40 -1.14
N LYS A 30 -8.92 14.81 -0.85
CA LYS A 30 -9.70 15.17 0.34
C LYS A 30 -8.90 14.93 1.63
N LYS A 31 -8.24 13.78 1.75
CA LYS A 31 -7.43 13.45 2.93
C LYS A 31 -6.21 14.35 3.11
N LEU A 32 -5.58 14.76 2.02
CA LEU A 32 -4.47 15.72 2.06
C LEU A 32 -4.94 17.08 2.54
N SER A 33 -6.08 17.57 2.03
CA SER A 33 -6.69 18.82 2.49
C SER A 33 -7.09 18.78 3.97
N GLU A 34 -7.73 17.69 4.41
CA GLU A 34 -8.07 17.47 5.83
C GLU A 34 -6.80 17.47 6.70
N LEU A 35 -5.77 16.73 6.29
CA LEU A 35 -4.54 16.60 7.08
C LEU A 35 -3.77 17.94 7.17
N SER A 36 -3.66 18.66 6.06
CA SER A 36 -3.01 19.98 6.04
C SER A 36 -3.75 20.98 6.93
N THR A 37 -5.10 20.96 6.89
CA THR A 37 -5.94 21.87 7.68
C THR A 37 -5.90 21.53 9.17
N LEU A 38 -6.04 20.24 9.53
CA LEU A 38 -6.15 19.81 10.92
C LEU A 38 -4.81 19.85 11.66
N CYS A 39 -3.71 19.58 10.97
CA CYS A 39 -2.39 19.52 11.59
C CYS A 39 -1.52 20.75 11.30
N GLY A 40 -1.97 21.68 10.45
CA GLY A 40 -1.21 22.87 10.07
C GLY A 40 0.10 22.55 9.36
N ILE A 41 0.15 21.44 8.61
CA ILE A 41 1.37 20.99 7.93
C ILE A 41 1.32 21.27 6.42
N ASP A 42 2.48 21.64 5.89
CA ASP A 42 2.71 21.82 4.46
C ASP A 42 2.80 20.45 3.77
N ILE A 43 1.85 20.18 2.87
CA ILE A 43 1.79 18.92 2.11
C ILE A 43 1.56 19.25 0.63
N CYS A 44 2.19 18.48 -0.25
CA CYS A 44 1.91 18.50 -1.68
C CYS A 44 1.72 17.08 -2.24
N ALA A 45 0.95 16.96 -3.33
CA ALA A 45 0.85 15.72 -4.08
C ALA A 45 0.92 15.98 -5.59
N ILE A 46 1.63 15.08 -6.29
CA ILE A 46 1.75 15.06 -7.75
C ILE A 46 1.39 13.65 -8.20
N ILE A 47 0.35 13.52 -9.03
CA ILE A 47 -0.18 12.22 -9.46
C ILE A 47 -0.20 12.16 -10.99
N TYR A 48 0.63 11.28 -11.54
CA TYR A 48 0.61 10.96 -12.96
C TYR A 48 -0.39 9.83 -13.24
N SER A 49 -1.02 9.90 -14.41
CA SER A 49 -2.01 8.93 -14.86
C SER A 49 -1.89 8.71 -16.35
N SER A 50 -2.12 7.48 -16.82
CA SER A 50 -2.31 7.22 -18.25
C SER A 50 -3.68 7.69 -18.77
N TYR A 51 -4.57 8.15 -17.87
CA TYR A 51 -5.92 8.60 -18.21
C TYR A 51 -6.03 10.11 -18.40
N GLU A 52 -4.96 10.86 -18.12
CA GLU A 52 -4.90 12.32 -18.12
C GLU A 52 -3.60 12.73 -18.82
N SER A 53 -3.66 13.77 -19.65
CA SER A 53 -2.48 14.29 -20.34
C SER A 53 -1.56 15.09 -19.42
N GLN A 54 -2.11 15.67 -18.35
CA GLN A 54 -1.39 16.44 -17.36
C GLN A 54 -1.46 15.77 -15.99
N PRO A 55 -0.41 15.90 -15.15
CA PRO A 55 -0.45 15.41 -13.79
C PRO A 55 -1.50 16.18 -12.97
N GLU A 56 -2.21 15.45 -12.11
CA GLU A 56 -3.02 16.08 -11.09
C GLU A 56 -2.10 16.58 -9.97
N VAL A 57 -2.29 17.84 -9.60
CA VAL A 57 -1.48 18.54 -8.61
C VAL A 57 -2.36 19.08 -7.49
N TRP A 58 -1.87 18.99 -6.25
CA TRP A 58 -2.51 19.61 -5.08
C TRP A 58 -1.45 20.21 -4.15
N PRO A 59 -1.67 21.41 -3.57
CA PRO A 59 -2.89 22.23 -3.62
C PRO A 59 -3.04 23.06 -4.91
N ASP A 60 -2.06 23.90 -5.22
CA ASP A 60 -1.93 24.64 -6.48
C ASP A 60 -0.45 24.62 -6.91
N ASN A 61 -0.16 25.07 -8.13
CA ASN A 61 1.21 25.01 -8.65
C ASN A 61 2.22 25.77 -7.75
N ARG A 62 1.81 26.93 -7.21
CA ARG A 62 2.64 27.73 -6.31
C ARG A 62 2.92 27.02 -4.98
N GLY A 63 1.89 26.43 -4.37
CA GLY A 63 2.02 25.66 -3.14
C GLY A 63 2.95 24.48 -3.31
N ILE A 64 2.87 23.76 -4.44
CA ILE A 64 3.81 22.68 -4.74
C ILE A 64 5.24 23.20 -4.85
N HIS A 65 5.48 24.28 -5.60
CA HIS A 65 6.82 24.85 -5.70
C HIS A 65 7.38 25.28 -4.34
N ARG A 66 6.54 25.84 -3.45
CA ARG A 66 6.94 26.17 -2.08
C ARG A 66 7.38 24.93 -1.30
N VAL A 67 6.56 23.88 -1.28
CA VAL A 67 6.86 22.64 -0.54
C VAL A 67 8.10 21.94 -1.13
N LEU A 68 8.23 21.90 -2.45
CA LEU A 68 9.39 21.31 -3.11
C LEU A 68 10.68 22.10 -2.85
N ALA A 69 10.62 23.43 -2.82
CA ALA A 69 11.78 24.27 -2.50
C ALA A 69 12.22 24.05 -1.05
N GLN A 70 11.28 24.02 -0.10
CA GLN A 70 11.57 23.69 1.29
C GLN A 70 12.20 22.30 1.42
N PHE A 71 11.62 21.29 0.78
CA PHE A 71 12.13 19.91 0.80
C PHE A 71 13.56 19.82 0.25
N LYS A 72 13.84 20.46 -0.90
CA LYS A 72 15.16 20.47 -1.52
C LYS A 72 16.21 21.24 -0.72
N GLY A 73 15.79 22.19 0.12
CA GLY A 73 16.67 22.95 1.01
C GLY A 73 17.06 22.18 2.28
N MET A 74 16.39 21.07 2.60
CA MET A 74 16.70 20.25 3.79
C MET A 74 17.96 19.40 3.55
N PRO A 75 18.70 19.00 4.62
CA PRO A 75 19.78 18.02 4.49
C PRO A 75 19.29 16.68 3.90
N GLU A 76 20.11 16.02 3.09
CA GLU A 76 19.75 14.76 2.40
C GLU A 76 19.30 13.65 3.36
N MET A 77 19.91 13.59 4.54
CA MET A 77 19.52 12.66 5.60
C MET A 77 18.09 12.88 6.08
N GLU A 78 17.62 14.13 6.13
CA GLU A 78 16.25 14.45 6.51
C GLU A 78 15.26 14.19 5.38
N GLN A 79 15.66 14.51 4.14
CA GLN A 79 14.87 14.25 2.94
C GLN A 79 14.50 12.75 2.80
N SER A 80 15.43 11.86 3.14
CA SER A 80 15.30 10.42 2.97
C SER A 80 14.80 9.68 4.22
N LYS A 81 14.89 10.27 5.42
CA LYS A 81 14.62 9.63 6.73
C LYS A 81 13.32 8.83 6.81
N LYS A 82 12.26 9.33 6.16
CA LYS A 82 10.91 8.72 6.12
C LYS A 82 10.39 8.50 4.71
N MET A 83 11.27 8.55 3.70
CA MET A 83 10.88 8.37 2.32
C MET A 83 10.48 6.91 2.06
N VAL A 84 9.32 6.73 1.43
CA VAL A 84 8.89 5.43 0.89
C VAL A 84 8.83 5.58 -0.63
N ASN A 85 9.63 4.76 -1.32
CA ASN A 85 9.64 4.71 -2.77
C ASN A 85 9.04 3.38 -3.25
N GLN A 86 8.89 3.22 -4.57
CA GLN A 86 8.28 2.01 -5.14
C GLN A 86 9.09 0.76 -4.82
N GLU A 87 10.42 0.84 -4.87
CA GLU A 87 11.30 -0.29 -4.59
C GLU A 87 11.17 -0.75 -3.14
N SER A 88 11.31 0.16 -2.17
CA SER A 88 11.22 -0.14 -0.75
C SER A 88 9.83 -0.67 -0.37
N PHE A 89 8.77 -0.12 -0.99
CA PHE A 89 7.41 -0.63 -0.83
C PHE A 89 7.26 -2.05 -1.36
N ILE A 90 7.76 -2.35 -2.57
CA ILE A 90 7.69 -3.69 -3.15
C ILE A 90 8.48 -4.69 -2.30
N ARG A 91 9.69 -4.35 -1.86
CA ARG A 91 10.49 -5.18 -0.94
C ARG A 91 9.73 -5.50 0.35
N GLN A 92 9.09 -4.50 0.97
CA GLN A 92 8.24 -4.71 2.16
C GLN A 92 7.07 -5.64 1.87
N ARG A 93 6.47 -5.57 0.67
CA ARG A 93 5.36 -6.43 0.27
C ARG A 93 5.80 -7.87 0.04
N ILE A 94 6.95 -8.07 -0.60
CA ILE A 94 7.58 -9.39 -0.76
C ILE A 94 7.87 -10.02 0.60
N ALA A 95 8.52 -9.28 1.51
CA ALA A 95 8.83 -9.77 2.85
C ALA A 95 7.56 -10.23 3.59
N LYS A 96 6.50 -9.42 3.57
CA LYS A 96 5.22 -9.77 4.20
C LYS A 96 4.51 -10.96 3.53
N ALA A 97 4.62 -11.11 2.21
CA ALA A 97 4.09 -12.29 1.52
C ALA A 97 4.87 -13.56 1.89
N SER A 98 6.21 -13.46 1.99
CA SER A 98 7.06 -14.58 2.40
C SER A 98 6.75 -15.06 3.83
N GLU A 99 6.47 -14.13 4.74
CA GLU A 99 6.08 -14.45 6.11
C GLU A 99 4.71 -15.13 6.17
N GLN A 100 3.75 -14.66 5.36
CA GLN A 100 2.45 -15.32 5.24
C GLN A 100 2.58 -16.75 4.71
N LEU A 101 3.47 -16.97 3.73
CA LEU A 101 3.74 -18.28 3.17
C LEU A 101 4.36 -19.23 4.23
N LYS A 102 5.34 -18.75 5.02
CA LYS A 102 5.92 -19.53 6.13
C LYS A 102 4.85 -19.95 7.14
N LYS A 103 3.96 -19.03 7.52
CA LYS A 103 2.85 -19.32 8.44
C LYS A 103 1.93 -20.40 7.87
N GLN A 104 1.56 -20.30 6.59
CA GLN A 104 0.74 -21.29 5.92
C GLN A 104 1.42 -22.67 5.85
N HIS A 105 2.73 -22.75 5.59
CA HIS A 105 3.46 -24.02 5.62
C HIS A 105 3.43 -24.66 7.01
N LYS A 106 3.60 -23.88 8.08
CA LYS A 106 3.51 -24.38 9.45
C LYS A 106 2.11 -24.93 9.76
N GLU A 107 1.07 -24.15 9.47
CA GLU A 107 -0.33 -24.57 9.67
C GLU A 107 -0.67 -25.83 8.86
N ASN A 108 -0.17 -25.94 7.62
CA ASN A 108 -0.38 -27.13 6.80
C ASN A 108 0.32 -28.37 7.38
N ARG A 109 1.55 -28.21 7.89
CA ARG A 109 2.28 -29.30 8.54
C ARG A 109 1.57 -29.77 9.81
N GLU A 110 1.07 -28.86 10.63
CA GLU A 110 0.28 -29.18 11.83
C GLU A 110 -0.98 -29.97 11.45
N LYS A 111 -1.70 -29.56 10.40
CA LYS A 111 -2.89 -30.27 9.90
C LYS A 111 -2.57 -31.66 9.35
N GLN A 112 -1.39 -31.87 8.77
CA GLN A 112 -0.96 -33.17 8.27
C GLN A 112 -0.54 -34.13 9.39
N ILE A 113 0.13 -33.62 10.43
CA ILE A 113 0.64 -34.45 11.53
C ILE A 113 -0.46 -34.80 12.54
N THR A 114 -1.41 -33.90 12.77
CA THR A 114 -2.48 -34.08 13.77
C THR A 114 -3.24 -35.41 13.60
N PRO A 115 -3.74 -35.79 12.41
CA PRO A 115 -4.43 -37.07 12.21
C PRO A 115 -3.54 -38.30 12.49
N VAL A 116 -2.28 -38.24 12.07
CA VAL A 116 -1.31 -39.33 12.30
C VAL A 116 -1.06 -39.52 13.79
N MET A 117 -0.92 -38.43 14.55
CA MET A 117 -0.79 -38.52 16.00
C MET A 117 -2.02 -39.13 16.67
N TYR A 118 -3.23 -38.77 16.21
CA TYR A 118 -4.45 -39.40 16.73
C TYR A 118 -4.50 -40.90 16.46
N GLN A 119 -4.12 -41.35 15.26
CA GLN A 119 -4.04 -42.80 14.94
C GLN A 119 -3.05 -43.54 15.84
N CYS A 120 -1.87 -42.96 16.09
CA CYS A 120 -0.91 -43.54 17.02
C CYS A 120 -1.47 -43.65 18.45
N LEU A 121 -2.24 -42.66 18.91
CA LEU A 121 -2.82 -42.64 20.25
C LEU A 121 -4.00 -43.62 20.41
N THR A 122 -4.78 -43.87 19.36
CA THR A 122 -5.92 -44.81 19.41
C THR A 122 -5.52 -46.26 19.19
N GLY A 123 -4.23 -46.56 18.98
CA GLY A 123 -3.73 -47.92 18.78
C GLY A 123 -4.15 -48.55 17.45
N VAL A 124 -4.73 -47.75 16.54
CA VAL A 124 -5.06 -48.18 15.17
C VAL A 124 -3.82 -47.91 14.33
N GLY A 125 -2.89 -48.87 14.33
CA GLY A 125 -1.67 -48.79 13.52
C GLY A 125 -1.95 -48.66 12.02
N LEU A 126 -0.96 -48.12 11.28
CA LEU A 126 -0.95 -47.97 9.81
C LEU A 126 -1.35 -49.25 9.07
#